data_AF-A0A8T1S2Q4-F1
#
_entry.id   AF-A0A8T1S2Q4-F1
#
_cell.length_a   1.000
_cell.length_b   1.000
_cell.length_c   1.000
_cell.angle_alpha   90.00
_cell.angle_beta   90.00
_cell.angle_gamma   90.00
#
_symmetry.space_group_name_H-M   'P 1'
#
loop_
_entity.id
_entity.type
_entity.pdbx_description
1 polymer ?
#
loop_
_entity_poly.entity_id
_entity_poly.type
_entity_poly.pdbx_seq_one_letter_code
_entity_poly.pdbx_strand_id
1 'polypeptide(L)' 'MYNNCEIVMGNLEIVLIDHNQDLSFLQTIREVTGYVLIAMNVFAYLPLGNLRVIRGTQLYEEKYALFVLLNY' A
#
# COMPACT_ATOMS: atom_id res chain seq x y z
N MET A 1 -7.21 23.48 -8.97
CA MET A 1 -7.32 23.22 -7.52
C MET A 1 -7.05 21.77 -7.13
N TYR A 2 -6.73 20.86 -8.07
CA TYR A 2 -6.27 19.49 -7.73
C TYR A 2 -5.22 19.03 -8.75
N ASN A 3 -3.97 19.44 -8.53
CA ASN A 3 -2.79 18.80 -9.12
C ASN A 3 -2.20 17.86 -8.04
N ASN A 4 -1.75 16.67 -8.43
CA ASN A 4 -1.07 15.68 -7.58
C ASN A 4 -1.95 15.05 -6.47
N CYS A 5 -3.17 14.62 -6.80
CA CYS A 5 -3.95 13.79 -5.89
C CYS A 5 -3.78 12.32 -6.29
N GLU A 6 -3.06 11.58 -5.45
CA GLU A 6 -2.58 10.24 -5.78
C GLU A 6 -3.35 9.21 -4.98
N ILE A 7 -4.58 9.00 -5.43
CA ILE A 7 -5.58 8.16 -4.77
C ILE A 7 -5.62 6.81 -5.47
N VAL A 8 -5.42 5.74 -4.70
CA VAL A 8 -5.71 4.37 -5.13
C VAL A 8 -7.19 4.10 -4.86
N MET A 9 -7.95 3.91 -5.94
CA MET A 9 -9.35 3.52 -5.88
C MET A 9 -9.43 1.99 -5.72
N GLY A 10 -9.68 1.53 -4.50
CA GLY A 10 -9.69 0.12 -4.14
C GLY A 10 -8.56 -0.22 -3.18
N ASN A 11 -8.08 -1.47 -3.26
CA ASN A 11 -7.07 -1.99 -2.35
C ASN A 11 -5.67 -1.81 -2.92
N LEU A 12 -4.68 -1.62 -2.05
CA LEU A 12 -3.27 -1.65 -2.41
C LEU A 12 -2.66 -2.95 -1.89
N GLU A 13 -2.29 -3.85 -2.78
CA GLU A 13 -1.73 -5.16 -2.44
C GLU A 13 -0.28 -5.26 -2.93
N ILE A 14 0.63 -5.50 -1.99
CA ILE A 14 2.07 -5.60 -2.21
C ILE A 14 2.47 -6.96 -1.68
N VAL A 15 2.51 -7.94 -2.59
CA VAL A 15 2.63 -9.34 -2.24
C VAL A 15 3.67 -10.03 -3.13
N LEU A 16 4.51 -10.90 -2.54
CA LEU A 16 5.51 -11.69 -3.26
C LEU A 16 6.53 -10.85 -4.05
N ILE A 17 6.89 -9.66 -3.55
CA ILE A 17 7.88 -8.78 -4.18
C ILE A 17 9.29 -9.13 -3.70
N ASP A 18 10.20 -9.36 -4.65
CA ASP A 18 11.62 -9.68 -4.45
C ASP A 18 12.52 -8.42 -4.33
N HIS A 19 13.80 -8.59 -4.03
CA HIS A 19 14.75 -7.53 -3.65
C HIS A 19 14.99 -6.40 -4.69
N ASN A 20 14.74 -6.64 -5.98
CA ASN A 20 15.17 -5.75 -7.07
C ASN A 20 14.03 -5.04 -7.81
N GLN A 21 12.83 -5.00 -7.24
CA GLN A 21 11.70 -4.30 -7.85
C GLN A 21 11.75 -2.80 -7.53
N ASP A 22 11.53 -1.97 -8.54
CA ASP A 22 11.40 -0.52 -8.34
C ASP A 22 10.00 -0.20 -7.82
N LEU A 23 9.94 0.17 -6.54
CA LEU A 23 8.72 0.57 -5.85
C LEU A 23 8.57 2.09 -5.74
N SER A 24 9.40 2.88 -6.44
CA SER A 24 9.40 4.35 -6.35
C SER A 24 8.04 5.00 -6.63
N PHE A 25 7.20 4.37 -7.46
CA PHE A 25 5.83 4.81 -7.73
C PHE A 25 4.94 4.82 -6.48
N LEU A 26 5.26 4.04 -5.43
CA LEU A 26 4.49 4.08 -4.18
C LEU A 26 4.72 5.36 -3.38
N GLN A 27 5.82 6.08 -3.63
CA GLN A 27 6.11 7.34 -2.96
C GLN A 27 5.06 8.38 -3.26
N THR A 28 4.36 8.25 -4.36
CA THR A 28 3.52 9.30 -4.87
C THR A 28 2.10 9.15 -4.29
N ILE A 29 1.70 7.92 -3.93
CA ILE A 29 0.42 7.57 -3.27
C ILE A 29 0.22 8.35 -1.96
N ARG A 30 -0.97 8.97 -1.84
CA ARG A 30 -1.40 9.72 -0.66
C ARG A 30 -2.59 9.11 0.05
N GLU A 31 -3.41 8.37 -0.68
CA GLU A 31 -4.66 7.85 -0.17
C GLU A 31 -4.98 6.49 -0.81
N VAL A 32 -5.47 5.56 0.02
CA VAL A 32 -6.03 4.29 -0.43
C VAL A 32 -7.47 4.21 0.07
N THR A 33 -8.43 3.96 -0.81
CA THR A 33 -9.84 3.95 -0.40
C THR A 33 -10.24 2.63 0.26
N GLY A 34 -9.68 1.50 -0.16
CA GLY A 34 -9.88 0.18 0.43
C GLY A 34 -8.91 -0.12 1.56
N TYR A 35 -8.36 -1.35 1.58
CA TYR A 35 -7.31 -1.77 2.50
C TYR A 35 -5.93 -1.75 1.86
N VAL A 36 -4.89 -1.83 2.70
CA VAL A 36 -3.50 -2.03 2.31
C VAL A 36 -3.01 -3.38 2.84
N LEU A 37 -2.53 -4.25 1.96
CA LEU A 37 -1.95 -5.56 2.28
C LEU A 37 -0.48 -5.58 1.88
N ILE A 38 0.40 -5.90 2.84
CA ILE A 38 1.84 -6.04 2.62
C ILE A 38 2.26 -7.42 3.12
N ALA A 39 2.42 -8.38 2.22
CA ALA A 39 2.67 -9.77 2.61
C ALA A 39 3.73 -10.50 1.78
N MET A 40 4.52 -11.37 2.42
CA MET A 40 5.45 -12.25 1.71
C MET A 40 6.49 -11.51 0.84
N ASN A 41 6.93 -10.32 1.28
CA ASN A 41 7.93 -9.54 0.55
C ASN A 41 9.33 -9.68 1.16
N VAL A 42 10.35 -9.61 0.28
CA VAL A 42 11.76 -9.76 0.64
C VAL A 42 12.53 -8.42 0.54
N PHE A 43 11.93 -7.37 -0.03
CA PHE A 43 12.56 -6.05 -0.11
C PHE A 43 12.79 -5.42 1.28
N ALA A 44 13.83 -4.58 1.40
CA ALA A 44 14.21 -3.97 2.67
C ALA A 44 13.45 -2.68 3.01
N TYR A 45 12.93 -1.97 2.01
CA TYR A 45 12.28 -0.66 2.19
C TYR A 45 11.01 -0.55 1.35
N LEU A 46 9.91 -0.17 1.99
CA LEU A 46 8.64 0.14 1.34
C LEU A 46 8.45 1.66 1.27
N PRO A 47 8.53 2.27 0.07
CA PRO A 47 8.55 3.73 -0.04
C PRO A 47 7.15 4.36 -0.01
N LEU A 48 6.34 4.10 1.03
CA LEU A 48 5.01 4.72 1.23
C LEU A 48 5.06 6.04 2.03
N GLY A 49 6.08 6.87 1.79
CA GLY A 49 6.37 8.06 2.60
C GLY A 49 5.32 9.17 2.53
N ASN A 50 4.48 9.21 1.49
CA ASN A 50 3.40 10.19 1.34
C ASN A 50 2.01 9.65 1.67
N LEU A 51 1.88 8.38 2.07
CA LEU A 51 0.58 7.80 2.41
C LEU A 51 0.03 8.49 3.68
N ARG A 52 -1.15 9.12 3.56
CA ARG A 52 -1.78 9.88 4.65
C ARG A 52 -3.01 9.19 5.22
N VAL A 53 -3.79 8.53 4.36
CA VAL A 53 -5.10 7.99 4.74
C VAL A 53 -5.31 6.64 4.06
N ILE A 54 -5.78 5.67 4.85
CA ILE A 54 -6.41 4.44 4.37
C ILE A 54 -7.87 4.51 4.82
N ARG A 55 -8.82 4.56 3.89
CA ARG A 55 -10.23 4.79 4.24
C ARG A 55 -10.96 3.53 4.69
N GLY A 56 -10.51 2.34 4.29
CA GLY A 56 -11.11 1.08 4.72
C GLY A 56 -12.55 0.88 4.22
N THR A 57 -12.89 1.36 3.01
CA THR A 57 -14.20 1.05 2.41
C THR A 57 -14.37 -0.45 2.13
N GLN A 58 -13.25 -1.15 1.99
CA GLN A 58 -13.10 -2.59 2.04
C GLN A 58 -12.05 -2.93 3.09
N LEU A 59 -12.21 -4.05 3.79
CA LEU A 59 -11.29 -4.53 4.82
C LEU A 59 -10.78 -5.92 4.46
N TYR A 60 -9.48 -6.15 4.66
CA TYR A 60 -8.90 -7.48 4.57
C TYR A 60 -9.43 -8.34 5.73
N GLU A 61 -9.86 -9.57 5.42
CA GLU A 61 -10.58 -10.48 6.35
C GLU A 61 -11.78 -9.81 7.05
N GLU A 62 -12.44 -8.86 6.37
CA GLU A 62 -13.56 -8.07 6.92
C GLU A 62 -13.22 -7.29 8.21
N LYS A 63 -11.92 -7.15 8.52
CA LYS A 63 -11.47 -6.63 9.83
C LYS A 63 -10.36 -5.59 9.75
N TYR A 64 -9.45 -5.69 8.78
CA TYR A 64 -8.23 -4.87 8.77
C TYR A 64 -8.16 -3.93 7.57
N ALA A 65 -8.00 -2.64 7.83
CA ALA A 65 -7.70 -1.65 6.79
C ALA A 65 -6.20 -1.67 6.42
N LEU A 66 -5.33 -2.15 7.31
CA LEU A 66 -3.91 -2.36 7.07
C LEU A 66 -3.52 -3.73 7.62
N PHE A 67 -2.90 -4.57 6.80
CA PHE A 67 -2.43 -5.89 7.20
C PHE A 67 -1.01 -6.14 6.69
N VAL A 68 -0.10 -6.48 7.59
CA VAL A 68 1.33 -6.71 7.32
C VAL A 68 1.71 -8.09 7.83
N LEU A 69 2.11 -9.00 6.94
CA LEU A 69 2.32 -10.42 7.27
C LEU A 69 3.54 -11.03 6.56
N LEU A 70 4.39 -11.74 7.31
CA LEU A 70 5.47 -12.58 6.74
C LEU A 70 6.36 -11.86 5.72
N ASN A 71 6.93 -10.69 6.06
CA ASN A 71 7.92 -10.01 5.21
C ASN A 71 9.32 -10.26 5.79
N TYR A 72 10.09 -11.17 5.19
CA TYR A 72 11.44 -11.58 5.61
C TYR A 72 12.27 -12.06 4.42
#